data_AF-A0A9W4NU69-F1
#
_entry.id   AF-A0A9W4NU69-F1
#
_cell.length_a   1.000
_cell.length_b   1.000
_cell.length_c   1.000
_cell.angle_alpha   90.00
_cell.angle_beta   90.00
_cell.angle_gamma   90.00
#
_symmetry.space_group_name_H-M   'P 1'
#
loop_
_entity.id
_entity.type
_entity.pdbx_description
1 polymer ?
#
loop_
_entity_poly.entity_id
_entity_poly.type
_entity_poly.pdbx_seq_one_letter_code
_entity_poly.pdbx_strand_id
1 'polypeptide(L)'
;MFDTVCTFPLSEDLFTQAIHPEEPVVSVGLASGHVETFRLPSLDSEEDDDSSSQSSARNGKGHIKSMWRTRRHKGSCRTLGFGTDGQNLYSSGTDGLIKAAKTETGQVLNKIAIPYDKGGYEPSFPMQIAAAPPPLHVAYMTLL
;
A
#
# COMPACT_ATOMS: atom_id res chain seq x y z
N MET A 1 0.37 17.21 20.56
CA MET A 1 1.72 17.17 19.98
C MET A 1 1.80 15.86 19.22
N PHE A 2 2.22 15.88 17.95
CA PHE A 2 2.40 14.65 17.17
C PHE A 2 3.87 14.27 17.23
N ASP A 3 4.16 13.02 17.57
CA ASP A 3 5.52 12.50 17.65
C ASP A 3 5.85 11.70 16.39
N THR A 4 7.05 11.90 15.87
CA THR A 4 7.56 11.13 14.73
C THR A 4 7.89 9.72 15.20
N VAL A 5 7.02 8.76 14.86
CA VAL A 5 7.20 7.34 15.22
C VAL A 5 8.35 6.69 14.45
N CYS A 6 8.49 7.00 13.16
CA CYS A 6 9.50 6.40 12.29
C CYS A 6 9.79 7.24 11.04
N THR A 7 10.98 7.07 10.47
CA THR A 7 11.39 7.62 9.16
C THR A 7 11.96 6.48 8.32
N PHE A 8 11.43 6.30 7.12
CA PHE A 8 11.82 5.20 6.24
C PHE A 8 12.05 5.70 4.81
N PRO A 9 13.28 5.56 4.27
CA PRO A 9 13.56 5.95 2.90
C PRO A 9 12.96 4.93 1.93
N LEU A 10 12.04 5.39 1.08
CA LEU A 10 11.51 4.59 -0.01
C LEU A 10 12.53 4.50 -1.15
N SER A 11 12.48 3.41 -1.90
CA SER A 11 13.40 3.20 -3.02
C SER A 11 13.10 4.07 -4.23
N GLU A 12 11.87 4.58 -4.33
CA GLU A 12 11.38 5.43 -5.42
C GLU A 12 10.27 6.37 -4.93
N ASP A 13 9.84 7.29 -5.80
CA ASP A 13 8.79 8.27 -5.51
C ASP A 13 7.48 7.61 -5.11
N LEU A 14 6.90 8.11 -4.02
CA LEU A 14 5.62 7.69 -3.49
C LEU A 14 4.47 8.34 -4.26
N PHE A 15 3.54 7.54 -4.79
CA PHE A 15 2.33 8.05 -5.44
C PHE A 15 1.06 7.79 -4.63
N THR A 16 1.01 6.71 -3.86
CA THR A 16 -0.17 6.35 -3.08
C THR A 16 0.22 5.60 -1.82
N GLN A 17 -0.60 5.75 -0.78
CA GLN A 17 -0.46 5.03 0.48
C GLN A 17 -1.85 4.63 1.00
N ALA A 18 -1.91 3.50 1.69
CA ALA A 18 -3.10 3.01 2.37
C ALA A 18 -2.71 2.46 3.75
N ILE A 19 -3.59 2.66 4.73
CA ILE A 19 -3.41 2.18 6.11
C ILE A 19 -4.41 1.06 6.33
N HIS A 20 -3.95 -0.02 6.97
CA HIS A 20 -4.80 -1.17 7.30
C HIS A 20 -5.85 -0.76 8.34
N PRO A 21 -7.10 -1.24 8.23
CA PRO A 21 -8.19 -0.80 9.11
C PRO A 21 -8.03 -1.23 10.58
N GLU A 22 -7.42 -2.39 10.83
CA GLU A 22 -7.37 -3.01 12.18
C GLU A 22 -5.96 -3.23 12.74
N GLU A 23 -4.91 -3.06 11.92
CA GLU A 23 -3.54 -3.44 12.29
C GLU A 23 -2.59 -2.28 11.99
N PRO A 24 -1.43 -2.18 12.68
CA PRO A 24 -0.41 -1.18 12.41
C PRO A 24 0.37 -1.53 11.13
N VAL A 25 -0.32 -1.59 9.99
CA VAL A 25 0.24 -1.95 8.69
C VAL A 25 -0.04 -0.84 7.70
N VAL A 26 0.97 -0.47 6.92
CA VAL A 26 0.87 0.53 5.86
C VAL A 26 1.38 -0.05 4.55
N SER A 27 0.62 0.16 3.47
CA SER A 27 1.03 -0.20 2.11
C SER A 27 1.25 1.06 1.30
N VAL A 28 2.28 1.05 0.45
CA VAL A 28 2.65 2.15 -0.42
C VAL A 28 2.80 1.70 -1.86
N GLY A 29 2.44 2.58 -2.79
CA GLY A 29 2.56 2.39 -4.23
C GLY A 29 3.54 3.40 -4.81
N LEU A 30 4.53 2.89 -5.54
CA LEU A 30 5.65 3.67 -6.04
C LEU A 30 5.55 3.95 -7.56
N ALA A 31 6.32 4.94 -8.01
CA ALA A 31 6.40 5.35 -9.41
C ALA A 31 6.85 4.23 -10.38
N SER A 32 7.68 3.28 -9.95
CA SER A 32 8.03 2.10 -10.78
C SER A 32 6.97 1.02 -10.90
N GLY A 33 5.86 1.14 -10.19
CA GLY A 33 4.84 0.11 -10.09
C GLY A 33 5.08 -0.91 -8.99
N HIS A 34 6.06 -0.68 -8.13
CA HIS A 34 6.22 -1.45 -6.90
C HIS A 34 5.10 -1.13 -5.92
N VAL A 35 4.66 -2.19 -5.24
CA VAL A 35 3.85 -2.08 -4.04
C VAL A 35 4.64 -2.71 -2.91
N GLU A 36 4.71 -1.98 -1.80
CA GLU A 36 5.45 -2.36 -0.60
C GLU A 36 4.52 -2.27 0.59
N THR A 37 4.63 -3.22 1.51
CA THR A 37 3.83 -3.24 2.75
C THR A 37 4.74 -3.37 3.94
N PHE A 38 4.46 -2.57 4.95
CA PHE A 38 5.27 -2.41 6.13
C PHE A 38 4.43 -2.55 7.38
N ARG A 39 5.01 -3.13 8.43
CA ARG A 39 4.46 -3.11 9.78
C ARG A 39 5.12 -1.97 10.56
N LEU A 40 4.29 -1.07 11.08
CA LEU A 40 4.70 0.02 11.94
C LEU A 40 5.03 -0.52 13.33
N PRO A 41 5.97 0.10 14.05
CA PRO A 41 6.29 -0.29 15.42
C PRO A 41 5.08 -0.04 16.34
N SER A 42 4.70 -1.06 17.11
CA SER A 42 3.73 -0.93 18.20
C SER A 42 4.40 -0.23 19.38
N LEU A 43 3.72 0.75 19.98
CA LEU A 43 4.21 1.46 21.17
C LEU A 43 4.24 0.55 22.42
N ASP A 44 3.54 -0.58 22.37
CA ASP A 44 3.39 -1.52 23.48
C ASP A 44 4.39 -2.70 23.43
N SER A 45 5.27 -2.76 22.42
CA SER A 45 6.21 -3.87 22.23
C SER A 45 7.62 -3.48 22.67
N GLU A 46 7.78 -3.35 23.98
CA GLU A 46 9.07 -3.29 24.65
C GLU A 46 9.57 -4.72 24.94
N GLU A 47 9.83 -5.56 23.94
CA GLU A 47 10.40 -6.90 24.19
C GLU A 47 11.18 -7.47 22.97
N ASP A 48 12.48 -7.72 23.23
CA ASP A 48 13.48 -8.60 22.59
C ASP A 48 14.26 -8.23 21.29
N ASP A 49 15.42 -7.60 21.56
CA ASP A 49 16.81 -8.03 21.25
C ASP A 49 17.42 -7.81 19.84
N ASP A 50 18.25 -6.76 19.73
CA ASP A 50 19.68 -6.95 19.42
C ASP A 50 20.52 -5.72 19.85
N SER A 51 21.67 -6.01 20.43
CA SER A 51 22.64 -5.07 21.00
C SER A 51 23.06 -3.93 20.04
N SER A 52 22.47 -2.74 20.20
CA SER A 52 23.15 -1.47 19.92
C SER A 52 22.54 -0.30 20.72
N SER A 53 23.06 -0.17 21.94
CA SER A 53 23.38 1.08 22.63
C SER A 53 22.73 2.37 22.11
N GLN A 54 21.78 2.87 22.90
CA GLN A 54 21.62 4.29 23.25
C GLN A 54 21.56 5.29 22.08
N SER A 55 20.35 5.60 21.60
CA SER A 55 19.89 6.96 21.15
C SER A 55 18.77 6.98 20.10
N SER A 56 17.98 5.91 19.91
CA SER A 56 16.92 5.91 18.88
C SER A 56 15.80 6.93 19.08
N ALA A 57 15.60 7.41 20.32
CA ALA A 57 14.61 8.45 20.64
C ALA A 57 14.91 9.84 20.05
N ARG A 58 16.15 10.08 19.57
CA ARG A 58 16.54 11.37 18.98
C ARG A 58 16.56 11.37 17.45
N ASN A 59 16.48 10.19 16.82
CA ASN A 59 16.57 10.04 15.37
C ASN A 59 15.26 9.62 14.69
N GLY A 60 14.15 9.43 15.43
CA GLY A 60 12.84 9.11 14.83
C GLY A 60 12.87 7.85 13.98
N LYS A 61 13.65 6.84 14.37
CA LYS A 61 13.80 5.55 13.66
C LYS A 61 13.26 4.40 14.52
N GLY A 62 11.96 4.39 14.77
CA GLY A 62 11.30 3.12 15.10
C GLY A 62 11.56 2.12 13.96
N HIS A 63 11.89 0.87 14.29
CA HIS A 63 12.21 -0.16 13.29
C HIS A 63 10.95 -0.52 12.50
N ILE A 64 10.80 0.02 11.29
CA ILE A 64 9.74 -0.40 10.37
C ILE A 64 10.12 -1.75 9.77
N LYS A 65 9.25 -2.75 9.94
CA LYS A 65 9.46 -4.08 9.36
C LYS A 65 8.83 -4.14 7.97
N SER A 66 9.64 -4.37 6.93
CA SER A 66 9.12 -4.71 5.60
C SER A 66 8.47 -6.10 5.65
N MET A 67 7.18 -6.17 5.33
CA MET A 67 6.46 -7.45 5.22
C MET A 67 6.74 -8.08 3.86
N TRP A 68 6.55 -7.30 2.78
CA TRP A 68 6.85 -7.73 1.42
C TRP A 68 6.98 -6.53 0.47
N ARG A 69 7.65 -6.79 -0.64
CA ARG A 69 7.79 -5.89 -1.79
C ARG A 69 7.60 -6.67 -3.07
N THR A 70 6.76 -6.16 -3.96
CA THR A 70 6.56 -6.78 -5.29
C THR A 70 6.36 -5.72 -6.36
N ARG A 71 6.92 -5.94 -7.55
CA ARG A 71 6.59 -5.13 -8.72
C ARG A 71 5.25 -5.58 -9.29
N ARG A 72 4.17 -4.91 -8.89
CA ARG A 72 2.81 -5.31 -9.29
C ARG A 72 2.44 -4.74 -10.64
N HIS A 73 2.80 -3.51 -10.95
CA HIS A 73 2.35 -2.82 -12.16
C HIS A 73 3.50 -2.58 -13.15
N LYS A 74 3.20 -2.60 -14.46
CA LYS A 74 4.19 -2.33 -15.51
C LYS A 74 4.65 -0.86 -15.50
N GLY A 75 3.74 0.04 -15.13
CA GLY A 75 4.05 1.43 -14.79
C GLY A 75 3.61 1.75 -13.38
N SER A 76 3.44 3.03 -13.06
CA SER A 76 3.27 3.47 -11.67
C SER A 76 2.04 2.89 -10.99
N CYS A 77 2.17 2.58 -9.69
CA CYS A 77 1.04 2.24 -8.84
C CYS A 77 0.39 3.55 -8.38
N ARG A 78 -0.85 3.79 -8.78
CA ARG A 78 -1.55 5.07 -8.56
C ARG A 78 -2.54 5.03 -7.42
N THR A 79 -3.01 3.83 -7.07
CA THR A 79 -4.03 3.66 -6.03
C THR A 79 -3.81 2.39 -5.25
N LEU A 80 -4.08 2.50 -3.95
CA LEU A 80 -4.14 1.39 -3.02
C LEU A 80 -5.39 1.52 -2.16
N GLY A 81 -5.94 0.38 -1.76
CA GLY A 81 -7.02 0.32 -0.78
C GLY A 81 -7.07 -1.05 -0.13
N PHE A 82 -7.23 -1.08 1.19
CA PHE A 82 -7.53 -2.32 1.90
C PHE A 82 -9.01 -2.64 1.77
N GLY A 83 -9.33 -3.94 1.76
CA GLY A 83 -10.69 -4.40 2.06
C GLY A 83 -11.10 -3.95 3.47
N THR A 84 -12.41 -3.89 3.72
CA THR A 84 -12.94 -3.53 5.04
C THR A 84 -12.52 -4.51 6.13
N ASP A 85 -12.23 -5.74 5.74
CA ASP A 85 -11.71 -6.81 6.59
C ASP A 85 -10.18 -6.81 6.70
N GLY A 86 -9.47 -5.92 5.99
CA GLY A 86 -8.02 -5.82 6.01
C GLY A 86 -7.25 -6.97 5.35
N GLN A 87 -7.89 -8.12 5.10
CA GLN A 87 -7.24 -9.33 4.57
C GLN A 87 -6.69 -9.17 3.15
N ASN A 88 -7.32 -8.29 2.36
CA ASN A 88 -6.97 -8.04 0.98
C ASN A 88 -6.51 -6.59 0.75
N LEU A 89 -5.46 -6.44 -0.04
CA LEU A 89 -5.00 -5.17 -0.59
C LEU A 89 -5.31 -5.12 -2.08
N TYR A 90 -5.98 -4.07 -2.50
CA TYR A 90 -6.26 -3.76 -3.91
C TYR A 90 -5.27 -2.71 -4.40
N SER A 91 -4.69 -2.94 -5.57
CA SER A 91 -3.80 -1.98 -6.23
C SER A 91 -4.19 -1.77 -7.68
N SER A 92 -4.06 -0.54 -8.18
CA SER A 92 -4.06 -0.29 -9.62
C SER A 92 -3.00 0.70 -10.05
N GLY A 93 -2.59 0.57 -11.30
CA GLY A 93 -1.56 1.38 -11.91
C GLY A 93 -1.88 1.76 -13.34
N THR A 94 -0.91 2.36 -14.02
CA THR A 94 -1.05 2.76 -15.43
C THR A 94 -1.14 1.60 -16.41
N ASP A 95 -0.95 0.37 -15.94
CA ASP A 95 -1.10 -0.84 -16.76
C ASP A 95 -2.57 -1.23 -17.01
N GLY A 96 -3.53 -0.46 -16.48
CA GLY A 96 -4.96 -0.70 -16.67
C GLY A 96 -5.46 -1.96 -15.96
N LEU A 97 -4.72 -2.43 -14.94
CA LEU A 97 -5.08 -3.61 -14.16
C LEU A 97 -5.34 -3.22 -12.71
N ILE A 98 -6.42 -3.79 -12.16
CA ILE A 98 -6.65 -3.85 -10.72
C ILE A 98 -6.19 -5.23 -10.25
N LYS A 99 -5.38 -5.27 -9.19
CA LYS A 99 -4.85 -6.52 -8.61
C LYS A 99 -5.27 -6.59 -7.15
N ALA A 100 -5.92 -7.68 -6.78
CA ALA A 100 -6.21 -8.02 -5.39
C ALA A 100 -5.13 -8.96 -4.87
N ALA A 101 -4.59 -8.68 -3.70
CA ALA A 101 -3.53 -9.48 -3.08
C ALA A 101 -3.80 -9.71 -1.60
N LYS A 102 -3.32 -10.83 -1.05
CA LYS A 102 -3.31 -11.03 0.40
C LYS A 102 -2.43 -9.99 1.07
N THR A 103 -2.94 -9.33 2.10
CA THR A 103 -2.22 -8.30 2.85
C THR A 103 -0.95 -8.85 3.49
N GLU A 104 -1.00 -10.06 4.06
CA GLU A 104 0.12 -10.64 4.81
C GLU A 104 1.30 -11.04 3.90
N THR A 105 1.01 -11.71 2.78
CA THR A 105 2.05 -12.33 1.93
C THR A 105 2.33 -11.55 0.65
N GLY A 106 1.43 -10.67 0.26
CA GLY A 106 1.48 -9.99 -1.02
C GLY A 106 1.16 -10.90 -2.22
N GLN A 107 0.71 -12.13 -2.02
CA GLN A 107 0.34 -13.01 -3.13
C GLN A 107 -0.89 -12.47 -3.87
N VAL A 108 -0.80 -12.33 -5.20
CA VAL A 108 -1.93 -11.87 -6.03
C VAL A 108 -2.98 -12.97 -6.11
N LEU A 109 -4.20 -12.65 -5.68
CA LEU A 109 -5.37 -13.54 -5.71
C LEU A 109 -6.18 -13.37 -6.99
N ASN A 110 -6.37 -12.14 -7.42
CA ASN A 110 -7.20 -11.83 -8.58
C ASN A 110 -6.64 -10.65 -9.37
N LYS A 111 -6.94 -10.59 -10.66
CA LYS A 111 -6.60 -9.52 -11.57
C LYS A 111 -7.82 -9.19 -12.43
N ILE A 112 -8.18 -7.92 -12.46
CA ILE A 112 -9.30 -7.41 -13.25
C ILE A 112 -8.73 -6.36 -14.20
N ALA A 113 -8.98 -6.51 -15.50
CA ALA A 113 -8.65 -5.50 -16.49
C ALA A 113 -9.73 -4.41 -16.48
N ILE A 114 -9.28 -3.16 -16.44
CA ILE A 114 -10.17 -2.01 -16.56
C ILE A 114 -10.48 -1.86 -18.05
N PRO A 115 -11.74 -2.00 -18.49
CA PRO A 115 -12.09 -1.76 -19.88
C PRO A 115 -11.78 -0.32 -20.25
N TYR A 116 -11.04 -0.15 -21.33
CA TYR A 116 -10.63 1.16 -21.85
C TYR A 116 -11.25 1.37 -23.23
N ASP A 117 -11.88 2.51 -23.45
CA ASP A 117 -12.47 2.85 -24.74
C ASP A 117 -11.37 3.24 -25.73
N LYS A 118 -11.43 2.72 -26.96
CA LYS A 118 -10.37 2.88 -27.98
C LYS A 118 -10.22 4.33 -28.50
N GLY A 119 -10.95 5.29 -27.93
CA GLY A 119 -10.98 6.71 -28.29
C GLY A 119 -9.77 7.56 -27.90
N GLY A 120 -8.66 6.97 -27.44
CA GLY A 120 -7.35 7.65 -27.41
C GLY A 120 -7.09 8.63 -26.26
N TYR A 121 -7.81 8.53 -25.15
CA TYR A 121 -7.50 9.29 -23.94
C TYR A 121 -6.55 8.53 -22.99
N GLU A 122 -5.23 8.70 -23.16
CA GLU A 122 -4.21 8.17 -22.24
C GLU A 122 -4.69 8.25 -20.77
N PRO A 123 -4.67 7.16 -19.98
CA PRO A 123 -5.25 7.15 -18.63
C PRO A 123 -4.40 8.00 -17.67
N SER A 124 -4.59 9.31 -17.73
CA SER A 124 -4.05 10.30 -16.81
C SER A 124 -5.16 10.81 -15.89
N PHE A 125 -5.75 9.92 -15.11
CA PHE A 125 -6.72 10.34 -14.09
C PHE A 125 -6.29 9.81 -12.72
N PRO A 126 -6.53 10.59 -11.64
CA PRO A 126 -6.47 10.05 -10.30
C PRO A 126 -7.59 8.99 -10.21
N MET A 127 -7.20 7.73 -10.33
CA MET A 127 -8.11 6.64 -10.02
C MET A 127 -8.35 6.69 -8.50
N GLN A 128 -9.54 6.34 -8.03
CA GLN A 128 -9.80 6.11 -6.61
C GLN A 128 -10.42 4.72 -6.50
N ILE A 129 -9.83 3.84 -5.69
CA ILE A 129 -10.44 2.55 -5.37
C ILE A 129 -11.18 2.76 -4.05
N ALA A 130 -12.50 2.68 -4.07
CA ALA A 130 -13.31 2.50 -2.87
C ALA A 130 -13.68 1.02 -2.75
N ALA A 131 -13.29 0.36 -1.66
CA ALA A 131 -13.72 -1.00 -1.35
C ALA A 131 -15.09 -0.94 -0.65
N ALA A 132 -16.14 -1.45 -1.30
CA ALA A 132 -17.45 -1.62 -0.68
C ALA A 132 -17.52 -2.93 0.13
N PRO A 133 -18.33 -3.00 1.21
CA PRO A 133 -18.52 -4.23 1.97
C PRO A 133 -19.17 -5.35 1.13
N PRO A 134 -18.93 -6.63 1.45
CA PRO A 134 -19.47 -7.77 0.71
C PRO A 134 -21.02 -7.74 0.64
N PRO A 135 -21.65 -8.24 -0.45
CA PRO A 135 -21.11 -9.12 -1.49
C PRO A 135 -20.58 -8.43 -2.75
N LEU A 136 -20.61 -7.10 -2.83
CA LEU A 136 -20.23 -6.34 -4.02
C LEU A 136 -18.79 -5.84 -3.87
N HIS A 137 -17.81 -6.63 -4.29
CA HIS A 137 -16.44 -6.15 -4.54
C HIS A 137 -16.40 -5.26 -5.79
N VAL A 138 -17.19 -4.19 -5.79
CA VAL A 138 -17.22 -3.18 -6.85
C VAL A 138 -16.29 -2.07 -6.40
N ALA A 139 -15.09 -2.03 -6.99
CA ALA A 139 -14.27 -0.83 -6.96
C ALA A 139 -15.02 0.25 -7.74
N TYR A 140 -15.62 1.22 -7.03
CA TYR A 140 -16.24 2.36 -7.70
C TYR A 140 -15.15 3.25 -8.28
N MET A 141 -15.12 3.35 -9.59
CA MET A 141 -14.28 4.27 -10.34
C MET A 141 -14.97 5.64 -10.34
N THR A 142 -14.62 6.51 -9.39
CA THR A 142 -15.02 7.91 -9.46
C THR A 142 -14.01 8.64 -10.33
N LEU A 143 -14.41 9.00 -11.55
CA LEU A 143 -13.73 10.03 -12.34
C LEU A 143 -14.06 11.37 -11.67
N LEU A 144 -13.06 12.07 -11.12
CA LEU A 144 -13.16 13.49 -10.79
C LEU A 144 -12.63 14.33 -11.95
#